data_AF-A0A942AZZ6-F1
#
_entry.id   AF-A0A942AZZ6-F1
#
_cell.length_a   1.000
_cell.length_b   1.000
_cell.length_c   1.000
_cell.angle_alpha   90.00
_cell.angle_beta   90.00
_cell.angle_gamma   90.00
#
_symmetry.space_group_name_H-M   'P 1'
#
loop_
_entity.id
_entity.type
_entity.pdbx_description
1 polymer ?
#
loop_
_entity_poly.entity_id
_entity_poly.type
_entity_poly.pdbx_seq_one_letter_code
_entity_poly.pdbx_strand_id
1 'polypeptide(L)'
;MDTGLTAAALSAGAPPTGTTNRAGWQNGEEAFLFSEVARGRAAGLPLKAVFERVAAQTGRKPNSIRNYYYARVKESGMAASEAFHSAAFVPFSEEEMRALLRTVLAEQAKGISVRACTLNMGKGDTKTMLRYQNKYRSLIRTNPEFVQKVRAELEAEGIPAFNPYALESPRRSAKRQQAGGAASLANEAAETLAGIKGIDAEAFFGTLSTLASAAAGYEAKQETARLRTQCSELRERLAMQDHALAAQRERFGKLLALFRQMMEVNRAFLGEANAVKSPALGTYVRDLARSVEDCERILGMIS
;
A
#
# COMPACT_ATOMS: atom_id res chain seq x y z
N MET A 1 -53.91 -20.97 36.91
CA MET A 1 -52.44 -20.84 36.97
C MET A 1 -52.09 -19.69 36.06
N ASP A 2 -52.08 -18.50 36.63
CA ASP A 2 -51.64 -17.24 36.02
C ASP A 2 -50.23 -17.34 35.47
N THR A 3 -50.01 -16.71 34.31
CA THR A 3 -49.02 -15.63 34.06
C THR A 3 -49.14 -15.29 32.57
N GLY A 4 -49.42 -14.06 32.10
CA GLY A 4 -49.13 -12.74 32.66
C GLY A 4 -48.12 -12.04 31.75
N LEU A 5 -48.60 -11.09 30.95
CA LEU A 5 -47.88 -10.15 30.08
C LEU A 5 -46.54 -9.63 30.63
N THR A 6 -45.58 -9.33 29.74
CA THR A 6 -45.17 -7.93 29.44
C THR A 6 -44.04 -7.84 28.41
N ALA A 7 -44.20 -6.89 27.49
CA ALA A 7 -43.17 -6.38 26.62
C ALA A 7 -42.18 -5.52 27.42
N ALA A 8 -40.88 -5.64 27.12
CA ALA A 8 -39.89 -4.63 27.48
C ALA A 8 -38.85 -4.51 26.36
N ALA A 9 -38.74 -3.29 25.86
CA ALA A 9 -37.81 -2.84 24.86
C ALA A 9 -36.34 -3.01 25.29
N LEU A 10 -35.49 -3.41 24.35
CA LEU A 10 -34.06 -3.08 24.38
C LEU A 10 -33.70 -2.42 23.05
N SER A 11 -33.85 -1.10 23.04
CA SER A 11 -33.19 -0.20 22.10
C SER A 11 -31.74 0.02 22.53
N ALA A 12 -30.91 0.27 21.52
CA ALA A 12 -29.65 1.02 21.55
C ALA A 12 -28.36 0.28 21.96
N GLY A 13 -27.49 0.14 20.96
CA GLY A 13 -26.07 -0.15 21.15
C GLY A 13 -25.33 -0.48 19.86
N ALA A 14 -25.49 0.33 18.81
CA ALA A 14 -24.56 0.27 17.67
C ALA A 14 -23.12 0.38 18.20
N PRO A 15 -22.17 -0.46 17.74
CA PRO A 15 -20.79 -0.34 18.20
C PRO A 15 -20.27 1.03 17.77
N PRO A 16 -19.71 1.84 18.68
CA PRO A 16 -19.18 3.14 18.30
C PRO A 16 -18.05 2.91 17.30
N THR A 17 -18.27 3.29 16.05
CA THR A 17 -17.25 3.50 15.03
C THR A 17 -16.47 4.76 15.39
N GLY A 18 -15.78 4.70 16.53
CA GLY A 18 -14.78 5.65 16.93
C GLY A 18 -13.44 4.99 16.72
N THR A 19 -12.74 5.33 15.63
CA THR A 19 -11.28 5.19 15.59
C THR A 19 -10.68 6.14 16.61
N THR A 20 -10.78 5.79 17.90
CA THR A 20 -10.03 6.44 18.95
C THR A 20 -8.58 6.08 18.70
N ASN A 21 -7.79 7.07 18.29
CA ASN A 21 -6.35 6.97 18.20
C ASN A 21 -5.82 6.84 19.64
N ARG A 22 -5.96 5.65 20.24
CA ARG A 22 -5.52 5.38 21.61
C ARG A 22 -3.99 5.37 21.63
N ALA A 23 -3.40 6.45 22.08
CA ALA A 23 -1.99 6.51 22.41
C ALA A 23 -1.75 5.62 23.65
N GLY A 24 -0.96 4.54 23.48
CA GLY A 24 -0.52 3.64 24.57
C GLY A 24 -1.40 2.41 24.81
N TRP A 25 -0.82 1.38 25.42
CA TRP A 25 -1.51 0.20 25.97
C TRP A 25 -2.05 0.53 27.37
N GLN A 26 -3.29 0.17 27.66
CA GLN A 26 -3.93 0.48 28.94
C GLN A 26 -3.60 -0.60 29.98
N ASN A 27 -3.62 -0.20 31.26
CA ASN A 27 -3.45 -1.13 32.38
C ASN A 27 -4.54 -2.22 32.31
N GLY A 28 -4.12 -3.49 32.27
CA GLY A 28 -4.98 -4.67 32.14
C GLY A 28 -5.09 -5.25 30.73
N GLU A 29 -4.89 -4.47 29.67
CA GLU A 29 -4.90 -4.99 28.29
C GLU A 29 -3.69 -5.90 28.01
N GLU A 30 -2.53 -5.58 28.60
CA GLU A 30 -1.32 -6.42 28.54
C GLU A 30 -1.57 -7.76 29.24
N ALA A 31 -2.03 -7.74 30.49
CA ALA A 31 -2.32 -8.95 31.26
C ALA A 31 -3.34 -9.85 30.54
N PHE A 32 -4.38 -9.24 29.96
CA PHE A 32 -5.39 -9.94 29.17
C PHE A 32 -4.81 -10.57 27.89
N LEU A 33 -3.97 -9.85 27.14
CA LEU A 33 -3.31 -10.41 25.96
C LEU A 33 -2.46 -11.63 26.32
N PHE A 34 -1.65 -11.55 27.36
CA PHE A 34 -0.77 -12.65 27.75
C PHE A 34 -1.51 -13.84 28.33
N SER A 35 -2.59 -13.62 29.08
CA SER A 35 -3.45 -14.71 29.57
C SER A 35 -4.16 -15.42 28.41
N GLU A 36 -4.66 -14.68 27.43
CA GLU A 36 -5.28 -15.23 26.23
C GLU A 36 -4.29 -16.02 25.37
N VAL A 37 -3.04 -15.57 25.27
CA VAL A 37 -1.97 -16.31 24.59
C VAL A 37 -1.63 -17.60 25.34
N ALA A 38 -1.54 -17.57 26.66
CA ALA A 38 -1.29 -18.78 27.46
C ALA A 38 -2.43 -19.80 27.29
N ARG A 39 -3.69 -19.34 27.36
CA ARG A 39 -4.89 -20.16 27.14
C ARG A 39 -4.94 -20.72 25.72
N GLY A 40 -4.62 -19.89 24.72
CA GLY A 40 -4.57 -20.30 23.32
C GLY A 40 -3.50 -21.36 23.06
N ARG A 41 -2.32 -21.24 23.67
CA ARG A 41 -1.26 -22.25 23.59
C ARG A 41 -1.69 -23.57 24.23
N ALA A 42 -2.28 -23.54 25.42
CA ALA A 42 -2.79 -24.74 26.10
C ALA A 42 -3.87 -25.45 25.26
N ALA A 43 -4.67 -24.69 24.51
CA ALA A 43 -5.70 -25.21 23.62
C ALA A 43 -5.20 -25.55 22.18
N GLY A 44 -3.90 -25.41 21.90
CA GLY A 44 -3.34 -25.69 20.56
C GLY A 44 -3.80 -24.71 19.46
N LEU A 45 -4.31 -23.53 19.82
CA LEU A 45 -4.82 -22.55 18.87
C LEU A 45 -3.68 -21.74 18.22
N PRO A 46 -3.80 -21.40 16.91
CA PRO A 46 -2.83 -20.53 16.27
C PRO A 46 -2.88 -19.11 16.86
N LEU A 47 -1.72 -18.47 17.04
CA LEU A 47 -1.59 -17.10 17.58
C LEU A 47 -2.48 -16.08 16.84
N LYS A 48 -2.70 -16.27 15.53
CA LYS A 48 -3.61 -15.44 14.74
C LYS A 48 -5.03 -15.44 15.32
N ALA A 49 -5.58 -16.62 15.64
CA ALA A 49 -6.92 -16.74 16.21
C ALA A 49 -7.00 -16.12 17.62
N VAL A 50 -5.92 -16.23 18.40
CA VAL A 50 -5.82 -15.55 19.71
C VAL A 50 -5.84 -14.03 19.53
N PHE A 51 -5.05 -13.47 18.61
CA PHE A 51 -5.03 -12.03 18.38
C PHE A 51 -6.36 -11.49 17.85
N GLU A 52 -7.10 -12.26 17.05
CA GLU A 52 -8.45 -11.91 16.60
C GLU A 52 -9.44 -11.85 17.79
N ARG A 53 -9.37 -12.80 18.73
CA ARG A 53 -10.18 -12.77 19.96
C ARG A 53 -9.84 -11.56 20.83
N VAL A 54 -8.55 -11.28 21.02
CA VAL A 54 -8.10 -10.10 21.78
C VAL A 54 -8.54 -8.82 21.09
N ALA A 55 -8.49 -8.76 19.76
CA ALA A 55 -8.97 -7.61 18.98
C ALA A 55 -10.47 -7.37 19.17
N ALA A 56 -11.27 -8.44 19.13
CA ALA A 56 -12.71 -8.36 19.33
C ALA A 56 -13.08 -7.83 20.72
N GLN A 57 -12.34 -8.23 21.77
CA GLN A 57 -12.64 -7.81 23.15
C GLN A 57 -12.06 -6.44 23.52
N THR A 58 -10.87 -6.09 23.02
CA THR A 58 -10.20 -4.81 23.35
C THR A 58 -10.56 -3.67 22.39
N GLY A 59 -11.18 -3.98 21.25
CA GLY A 59 -11.43 -3.02 20.16
C GLY A 59 -10.14 -2.57 19.44
N ARG A 60 -8.98 -3.15 19.75
CA ARG A 60 -7.70 -2.82 19.11
C ARG A 60 -7.55 -3.51 17.76
N LYS A 61 -6.84 -2.86 16.84
CA LYS A 61 -6.50 -3.46 15.55
C LYS A 61 -5.61 -4.70 15.76
N PRO A 62 -5.90 -5.85 15.10
CA PRO A 62 -5.10 -7.07 15.23
C PRO A 62 -3.59 -6.87 15.01
N ASN A 63 -3.21 -5.99 14.08
CA ASN A 63 -1.80 -5.67 13.82
C ASN A 63 -1.11 -4.96 14.99
N SER A 64 -1.84 -4.10 15.72
CA SER A 64 -1.31 -3.42 16.92
C SER A 64 -1.04 -4.43 18.04
N ILE A 65 -1.97 -5.38 18.23
CA ILE A 65 -1.85 -6.45 19.22
C ILE A 65 -0.66 -7.35 18.91
N ARG A 66 -0.57 -7.82 17.66
CA ARG A 66 0.55 -8.62 17.16
C ARG A 66 1.89 -7.93 17.40
N ASN A 67 2.02 -6.66 17.01
CA ASN A 67 3.28 -5.91 17.11
C ASN A 67 3.72 -5.76 18.56
N TYR A 68 2.79 -5.44 19.45
CA TYR A 68 3.08 -5.30 20.88
C TYR A 68 3.49 -6.63 21.51
N TYR A 69 2.75 -7.71 21.22
CA TYR A 69 3.09 -9.05 21.68
C TYR A 69 4.53 -9.43 21.33
N TYR A 70 4.93 -9.27 20.05
CA TYR A 70 6.28 -9.63 19.62
C TYR A 70 7.36 -8.67 20.15
N ALA A 71 7.05 -7.38 20.33
CA ALA A 71 7.98 -6.45 20.95
C ALA A 71 8.30 -6.88 22.40
N ARG A 72 7.26 -7.24 23.16
CA ARG A 72 7.38 -7.65 24.55
C ARG A 72 8.04 -9.02 24.74
N VAL A 73 7.73 -9.98 23.87
CA VAL A 73 8.42 -11.29 23.81
C VAL A 73 9.91 -11.13 23.48
N LYS A 74 10.27 -10.16 22.64
CA LYS A 74 11.65 -9.85 22.31
C LYS A 74 12.38 -9.18 23.47
N GLU A 75 11.73 -8.24 24.17
CA GLU A 75 12.27 -7.60 25.38
C GLU A 75 12.50 -8.60 26.52
N SER A 76 11.58 -9.55 26.70
CA SER A 76 11.65 -10.55 27.78
C SER A 76 12.64 -11.69 27.51
N GLY A 77 13.43 -11.63 26.43
CA GLY A 77 14.47 -12.62 26.11
C GLY A 77 13.96 -14.03 25.73
N MET A 78 12.65 -14.27 25.71
CA MET A 78 12.04 -15.59 25.45
C MET A 78 12.08 -16.02 23.97
N ALA A 79 12.79 -15.29 23.11
CA ALA A 79 12.64 -15.35 21.65
C ALA A 79 13.65 -16.26 20.92
N ALA A 80 14.46 -17.08 21.60
CA ALA A 80 15.54 -17.78 20.91
C ALA A 80 15.27 -19.24 20.52
N SER A 81 14.34 -19.99 21.15
CA SER A 81 14.33 -21.46 20.96
C SER A 81 13.00 -22.09 20.49
N GLU A 82 11.83 -21.68 20.98
CA GLU A 82 10.67 -22.61 20.91
C GLU A 82 9.46 -22.14 20.09
N ALA A 83 9.42 -20.93 19.54
CA ALA A 83 8.17 -20.37 18.99
C ALA A 83 7.99 -20.40 17.46
N PHE A 84 8.96 -20.87 16.67
CA PHE A 84 8.90 -20.69 15.20
C PHE A 84 9.36 -21.89 14.38
N HIS A 85 8.80 -23.07 14.65
CA HIS A 85 8.87 -24.18 13.71
C HIS A 85 7.70 -24.12 12.71
N SER A 86 7.68 -23.08 11.88
CA SER A 86 6.89 -23.10 10.64
C SER A 86 7.78 -23.57 9.50
N ALA A 87 7.40 -24.65 8.81
CA ALA A 87 8.17 -25.38 7.80
C ALA A 87 8.52 -24.61 6.49
N ALA A 88 8.65 -23.29 6.53
CA ALA A 88 8.94 -22.44 5.37
C ALA A 88 9.90 -21.25 5.68
N PHE A 89 10.70 -21.35 6.75
CA PHE A 89 11.73 -20.35 7.03
C PHE A 89 12.96 -20.61 6.16
N VAL A 90 12.95 -20.07 4.94
CA VAL A 90 14.16 -19.95 4.11
C VAL A 90 14.93 -18.71 4.57
N PRO A 91 16.14 -18.87 5.13
CA PRO A 91 17.01 -17.76 5.48
C PRO A 91 17.54 -17.08 4.22
N PHE A 92 17.88 -15.80 4.33
CA PHE A 92 18.53 -15.06 3.24
C PHE A 92 19.99 -15.50 3.10
N SER A 93 20.42 -15.88 1.89
CA SER A 93 21.84 -16.07 1.59
C SER A 93 22.59 -14.74 1.56
N GLU A 94 23.92 -14.76 1.63
CA GLU A 94 24.72 -13.52 1.55
C GLU A 94 24.55 -12.82 0.20
N GLU A 95 24.46 -13.59 -0.87
CA GLU A 95 24.22 -13.11 -2.24
C GLU A 95 22.86 -12.42 -2.34
N GLU A 96 21.81 -13.01 -1.77
CA GLU A 96 20.47 -12.40 -1.73
C GLU A 96 20.46 -11.11 -0.90
N MET A 97 21.17 -11.07 0.23
CA MET A 97 21.33 -9.87 1.04
C MET A 97 22.06 -8.76 0.27
N ARG A 98 23.11 -9.12 -0.45
CA ARG A 98 23.92 -8.21 -1.26
C ARG A 98 23.11 -7.65 -2.43
N ALA A 99 22.39 -8.51 -3.17
CA ALA A 99 21.52 -8.09 -4.26
C ALA A 99 20.41 -7.15 -3.77
N LEU A 100 19.82 -7.45 -2.62
CA LEU A 100 18.84 -6.59 -1.96
C LEU A 100 19.41 -5.21 -1.63
N LEU A 101 20.58 -5.15 -0.97
CA LEU A 101 21.21 -3.88 -0.62
C LEU A 101 21.61 -3.08 -1.86
N ARG A 102 22.23 -3.72 -2.87
CA ARG A 102 22.61 -3.04 -4.11
C ARG A 102 21.41 -2.38 -4.78
N THR A 103 20.33 -3.14 -4.94
CA THR A 103 19.11 -2.64 -5.59
C THR A 103 18.49 -1.51 -4.78
N VAL A 104 18.29 -1.70 -3.46
CA VAL A 104 17.60 -0.71 -2.64
C VAL A 104 18.41 0.59 -2.51
N LEU A 105 19.73 0.51 -2.27
CA LEU A 105 20.56 1.70 -2.11
C LEU A 105 20.68 2.49 -3.42
N ALA A 106 20.77 1.82 -4.57
CA ALA A 106 20.83 2.47 -5.88
C ALA A 106 19.48 3.12 -6.26
N GLU A 107 18.36 2.42 -6.07
CA GLU A 107 17.03 2.96 -6.36
C GLU A 107 16.63 4.10 -5.40
N GLN A 108 17.08 4.04 -4.14
CA GLN A 108 16.90 5.14 -3.21
C GLN A 108 17.66 6.41 -3.62
N ALA A 109 18.84 6.28 -4.24
CA ALA A 109 19.58 7.44 -4.77
C ALA A 109 18.80 8.16 -5.88
N LYS A 110 17.97 7.42 -6.63
CA LYS A 110 17.05 7.95 -7.65
C LYS A 110 15.74 8.51 -7.06
N GLY A 111 15.57 8.45 -5.74
CA GLY A 111 14.38 8.93 -5.04
C GLY A 111 13.23 7.92 -4.94
N ILE A 112 13.45 6.66 -5.32
CA ILE A 112 12.43 5.61 -5.17
C ILE A 112 12.33 5.15 -3.71
N SER A 113 11.11 5.01 -3.21
CA SER A 113 10.89 4.52 -1.85
C SER A 113 11.31 3.05 -1.70
N VAL A 114 11.85 2.69 -0.54
CA VAL A 114 12.21 1.29 -0.21
C VAL A 114 11.03 0.35 -0.46
N ARG A 115 9.80 0.75 -0.13
CA ARG A 115 8.60 -0.06 -0.36
C ARG A 115 8.39 -0.35 -1.84
N ALA A 116 8.44 0.67 -2.70
CA ALA A 116 8.28 0.51 -4.15
C ALA A 116 9.39 -0.38 -4.73
N CYS A 117 10.64 -0.18 -4.31
CA CYS A 117 11.77 -1.02 -4.71
C CYS A 117 11.55 -2.49 -4.33
N THR A 118 11.21 -2.77 -3.06
CA THR A 118 10.99 -4.15 -2.59
C THR A 118 9.76 -4.82 -3.22
N LEU A 119 8.77 -4.04 -3.66
CA LEU A 119 7.59 -4.55 -4.35
C LEU A 119 7.95 -4.99 -5.77
N ASN A 120 8.76 -4.19 -6.46
CA ASN A 120 9.29 -4.52 -7.78
C ASN A 120 10.19 -5.76 -7.73
N MET A 121 11.09 -5.85 -6.74
CA MET A 121 11.91 -7.04 -6.49
C MET A 121 11.07 -8.30 -6.23
N GLY A 122 9.95 -8.14 -5.53
CA GLY A 122 8.98 -9.21 -5.30
C GLY A 122 8.07 -9.52 -6.50
N LYS A 123 8.27 -8.86 -7.66
CA LYS A 123 7.41 -8.98 -8.85
C LYS A 123 5.91 -8.78 -8.53
N GLY A 124 5.62 -7.87 -7.60
CA GLY A 124 4.26 -7.60 -7.14
C GLY A 124 3.74 -8.51 -6.01
N ASP A 125 4.46 -9.59 -5.65
CA ASP A 125 4.08 -10.42 -4.49
C ASP A 125 4.33 -9.68 -3.18
N THR A 126 3.24 -9.43 -2.45
CA THR A 126 3.25 -8.72 -1.17
C THR A 126 4.00 -9.50 -0.09
N LYS A 127 3.95 -10.84 -0.12
CA LYS A 127 4.63 -11.68 0.89
C LYS A 127 6.15 -11.60 0.73
N THR A 128 6.64 -11.68 -0.51
CA THR A 128 8.05 -11.53 -0.85
C THR A 128 8.55 -10.10 -0.62
N MET A 129 7.76 -9.09 -0.99
CA MET A 129 8.05 -7.68 -0.66
C MET A 129 8.27 -7.48 0.84
N LEU A 130 7.39 -8.01 1.70
CA LEU A 130 7.53 -7.90 3.15
C LEU A 130 8.79 -8.60 3.67
N ARG A 131 9.18 -9.75 3.08
CA ARG A 131 10.44 -10.42 3.40
C ARG A 131 11.64 -9.52 3.10
N TYR A 132 11.71 -8.97 1.89
CA TYR A 132 12.80 -8.05 1.49
C TYR A 132 12.84 -6.79 2.34
N GLN A 133 11.69 -6.16 2.59
CA GLN A 133 11.60 -4.96 3.40
C GLN A 133 12.05 -5.20 4.85
N ASN A 134 11.61 -6.32 5.46
CA ASN A 134 12.05 -6.68 6.81
C ASN A 134 13.54 -7.00 6.86
N LYS A 135 14.07 -7.69 5.84
CA LYS A 135 15.49 -8.01 5.76
C LYS A 135 16.34 -6.76 5.64
N TYR A 136 15.98 -5.84 4.75
CA TYR A 136 16.65 -4.54 4.60
C TYR A 136 16.69 -3.78 5.93
N ARG A 137 15.55 -3.64 6.60
CA ARG A 137 15.48 -2.98 7.93
C ARG A 137 16.36 -3.66 8.97
N SER A 138 16.44 -4.98 8.96
CA SER A 138 17.32 -5.71 9.87
C SER A 138 18.79 -5.43 9.56
N LEU A 139 19.19 -5.48 8.28
CA LEU A 139 20.57 -5.25 7.85
C LEU A 139 21.08 -3.86 8.24
N ILE A 140 20.27 -2.81 8.01
CA ILE A 140 20.61 -1.45 8.42
C ILE A 140 20.82 -1.35 9.94
N ARG A 141 20.07 -2.12 10.74
CA ARG A 141 20.13 -2.07 12.20
C ARG A 141 21.26 -2.93 12.78
N THR A 142 21.49 -4.13 12.24
CA THR A 142 22.37 -5.13 12.87
C THR A 142 23.73 -5.23 12.21
N ASN A 143 23.84 -4.96 10.91
CA ASN A 143 25.05 -5.24 10.13
C ASN A 143 25.51 -4.00 9.33
N PRO A 144 25.89 -2.89 10.01
CA PRO A 144 26.29 -1.65 9.34
C PRO A 144 27.53 -1.81 8.46
N GLU A 145 28.51 -2.63 8.86
CA GLU A 145 29.73 -2.88 8.08
C GLU A 145 29.42 -3.50 6.71
N PHE A 146 28.50 -4.47 6.67
CA PHE A 146 28.08 -5.11 5.42
C PHE A 146 27.41 -4.11 4.49
N VAL A 147 26.58 -3.21 5.03
CA VAL A 147 25.93 -2.13 4.26
C VAL A 147 26.97 -1.17 3.69
N GLN A 148 27.98 -0.80 4.49
CA GLN A 148 29.07 0.06 4.02
C GLN A 148 29.91 -0.60 2.93
N LYS A 149 30.20 -1.91 3.05
CA LYS A 149 30.92 -2.67 2.02
C LYS A 149 30.16 -2.66 0.69
N VAL A 150 28.87 -2.98 0.70
CA VAL A 150 28.03 -2.94 -0.52
C VAL A 150 27.96 -1.53 -1.11
N ARG A 151 27.94 -0.49 -0.27
CA ARG A 151 27.98 0.89 -0.73
C ARG A 151 29.31 1.24 -1.42
N ALA A 152 30.43 0.85 -0.83
CA ALA A 152 31.75 1.07 -1.41
C ALA A 152 31.91 0.36 -2.76
N GLU A 153 31.33 -0.83 -2.91
CA GLU A 153 31.27 -1.54 -4.20
C GLU A 153 30.47 -0.77 -5.25
N LEU A 154 29.29 -0.22 -4.88
CA LEU A 154 28.51 0.63 -5.78
C LEU A 154 29.26 1.91 -6.17
N GLU A 155 29.94 2.54 -5.21
CA GLU A 155 30.76 3.74 -5.45
C GLU A 155 31.93 3.43 -6.40
N ALA A 156 32.61 2.29 -6.22
CA ALA A 156 33.69 1.84 -7.10
C ALA A 156 33.21 1.55 -8.54
N GLU A 157 31.96 1.12 -8.70
CA GLU A 157 31.32 0.90 -9.99
C GLU A 157 30.69 2.18 -10.58
N GLY A 158 30.78 3.32 -9.89
CA GLY A 158 30.21 4.59 -10.33
C GLY A 158 28.67 4.66 -10.25
N ILE A 159 28.03 3.73 -9.52
CA ILE A 159 26.58 3.71 -9.33
C ILE A 159 26.22 4.60 -8.13
N PRO A 160 25.36 5.63 -8.30
CA PRO A 160 24.90 6.45 -7.19
C PRO A 160 24.21 5.60 -6.12
N ALA A 161 24.72 5.65 -4.88
CA ALA A 161 24.20 4.87 -3.76
C ALA A 161 23.73 5.77 -2.61
N PHE A 162 22.54 5.50 -2.08
CA PHE A 162 22.03 6.19 -0.89
C PHE A 162 22.83 5.80 0.36
N ASN A 163 23.16 6.75 1.23
CA ASN A 163 23.80 6.48 2.51
C ASN A 163 22.78 6.51 3.66
N PRO A 164 22.42 5.36 4.28
CA PRO A 164 21.47 5.29 5.38
C PRO A 164 21.96 5.91 6.70
N TYR A 165 23.27 6.13 6.85
CA TYR A 165 23.91 6.61 8.08
C TYR A 165 24.44 8.04 7.96
N ALA A 166 24.25 8.71 6.82
CA ALA A 166 24.57 10.12 6.72
C ALA A 166 23.77 10.90 7.78
N LEU A 167 24.47 11.67 8.61
CA LEU A 167 23.88 12.54 9.63
C LEU A 167 22.89 13.50 8.94
N GLU A 168 21.62 13.29 9.25
CA GLU A 168 20.45 14.02 8.76
C GLU A 168 20.23 14.00 7.23
N SER A 169 19.05 13.51 6.85
CA SER A 169 18.55 13.56 5.48
C SER A 169 18.71 14.96 4.87
N PRO A 170 19.34 15.11 3.68
CA PRO A 170 19.56 16.40 3.01
C PRO A 170 18.28 17.23 2.80
N ARG A 171 17.11 16.58 2.86
CA ARG A 171 15.79 17.23 2.74
C ARG A 171 15.40 18.07 3.97
N ARG A 172 15.98 17.80 5.16
CA ARG A 172 15.70 18.57 6.39
C ARG A 172 16.74 19.66 6.66
N SER A 173 18.00 19.44 6.30
CA SER A 173 19.09 20.37 6.55
C SER A 173 19.12 21.57 5.59
N ALA A 174 18.81 21.37 4.30
CA ALA A 174 18.75 22.47 3.32
C ALA A 174 17.73 23.56 3.70
N LYS A 175 16.56 23.16 4.21
CA LYS A 175 15.53 24.11 4.68
C LYS A 175 15.95 24.87 5.95
N ARG A 176 16.86 24.30 6.75
CA ARG A 176 17.29 24.86 8.05
C ARG A 176 18.51 25.78 7.94
N GLN A 177 19.45 25.49 7.04
CA GLN A 177 20.58 26.37 6.74
C GLN A 177 20.17 27.63 5.97
N GLN A 178 19.20 27.52 5.06
CA GLN A 178 18.68 28.68 4.33
C GLN A 178 17.87 29.62 5.24
N ALA A 179 17.17 29.08 6.24
CA ALA A 179 16.49 29.87 7.27
C ALA A 179 17.47 30.58 8.22
N GLY A 180 18.61 29.96 8.56
CA GLY A 180 19.63 30.56 9.42
C GLY A 180 20.37 31.74 8.76
N GLY A 181 20.71 31.62 7.47
CA GLY A 181 21.33 32.70 6.70
C GLY A 181 20.39 33.88 6.45
N ALA A 182 19.13 33.62 6.10
CA ALA A 182 18.13 34.66 5.88
C ALA A 182 17.78 35.41 7.18
N ALA A 183 17.69 34.69 8.31
CA ALA A 183 17.47 35.31 9.62
C ALA A 183 18.64 36.21 10.04
N SER A 184 19.89 35.78 9.80
CA SER A 184 21.08 36.59 10.06
C SER A 184 21.10 37.88 9.23
N LEU A 185 20.83 37.79 7.92
CA LEU A 185 20.78 38.95 7.02
C LEU A 185 19.61 39.89 7.37
N ALA A 186 18.45 39.36 7.76
CA ALA A 186 17.33 40.17 8.21
C ALA A 186 17.64 40.92 9.51
N ASN A 187 18.38 40.31 10.43
CA ASN A 187 18.81 40.95 11.66
C ASN A 187 19.80 42.09 11.40
N GLU A 188 20.79 41.85 10.54
CA GLU A 188 21.78 42.88 10.13
C GLU A 188 21.10 44.05 9.37
N ALA A 189 20.13 43.75 8.51
CA ALA A 189 19.30 44.76 7.85
C ALA A 189 18.44 45.54 8.86
N ALA A 190 17.87 44.88 9.87
CA ALA A 190 17.07 45.53 10.90
C ALA A 190 17.91 46.48 11.78
N GLU A 191 19.12 46.07 12.16
CA GLU A 191 20.05 46.92 12.92
C GLU A 191 20.49 48.15 12.13
N THR A 192 20.79 47.99 10.84
CA THR A 192 21.17 49.12 9.97
C THR A 192 20.00 50.09 9.74
N LEU A 193 18.77 49.59 9.57
CA LEU A 193 17.55 50.40 9.43
C LEU A 193 17.20 51.15 10.72
N ALA A 194 17.40 50.54 11.89
CA ALA A 194 17.15 51.16 13.19
C ALA A 194 18.08 52.37 13.47
N GLY A 195 19.25 52.44 12.83
CA GLY A 195 20.17 53.57 12.93
C GLY A 195 19.78 54.79 12.09
N ILE A 196 18.81 54.65 11.16
CA ILE A 196 18.40 55.72 10.25
C ILE A 196 17.25 56.51 10.87
N LYS A 197 17.48 57.80 11.19
CA LYS A 197 16.43 58.68 11.71
C LYS A 197 15.28 58.81 10.71
N GLY A 198 14.06 58.50 11.17
CA GLY A 198 12.83 58.63 10.38
C GLY A 198 12.32 57.33 9.75
N ILE A 199 13.02 56.20 9.95
CA ILE A 199 12.56 54.89 9.48
C ILE A 199 12.18 54.02 10.68
N ASP A 200 10.96 53.48 10.65
CA ASP A 200 10.51 52.46 11.59
C ASP A 200 10.78 51.07 10.99
N ALA A 201 11.84 50.44 11.46
CA ALA A 201 12.25 49.11 11.02
C ALA A 201 11.19 48.04 11.35
N GLU A 202 10.47 48.17 12.46
CA GLU A 202 9.46 47.20 12.88
C GLU A 202 8.24 47.24 11.94
N ALA A 203 7.77 48.44 11.60
CA ALA A 203 6.70 48.62 10.63
C ALA A 203 7.09 48.10 9.23
N PHE A 204 8.33 48.34 8.80
CA PHE A 204 8.83 47.87 7.50
C PHE A 204 8.85 46.33 7.41
N PHE A 205 9.50 45.64 8.35
CA PHE A 205 9.55 44.16 8.33
C PHE A 205 8.17 43.53 8.60
N GLY A 206 7.31 44.20 9.37
CA GLY A 206 5.91 43.82 9.53
C GLY A 206 5.13 43.79 8.20
N THR A 207 5.30 44.81 7.36
CA THR A 207 4.67 44.88 6.03
C THR A 207 5.24 43.85 5.06
N LEU A 208 6.56 43.61 5.10
CA LEU A 208 7.22 42.61 4.28
C LEU A 208 6.77 41.17 4.64
N SER A 209 6.61 40.91 5.94
CA SER A 209 6.10 39.62 6.44
C SER A 209 4.65 39.36 6.02
N THR A 210 3.79 40.39 6.05
CA THR A 210 2.40 40.28 5.56
C THR A 210 2.36 40.03 4.05
N LEU A 211 3.19 40.73 3.27
CA LEU A 211 3.30 40.52 1.83
C LEU A 211 3.80 39.11 1.48
N ALA A 212 4.86 38.64 2.16
CA ALA A 212 5.40 37.30 1.97
C ALA A 212 4.37 36.21 2.31
N SER A 213 3.61 36.39 3.40
CA SER A 213 2.53 35.48 3.79
C SER A 213 1.39 35.46 2.77
N ALA A 214 1.03 36.61 2.20
CA ALA A 214 0.03 36.71 1.14
C ALA A 214 0.51 36.04 -0.16
N ALA A 215 1.77 36.23 -0.55
CA ALA A 215 2.38 35.59 -1.71
C ALA A 215 2.45 34.06 -1.57
N ALA A 216 2.88 33.55 -0.41
CA ALA A 216 2.90 32.12 -0.12
C ALA A 216 1.48 31.52 -0.13
N GLY A 217 0.49 32.25 0.38
CA GLY A 217 -0.92 31.86 0.30
C GLY A 217 -1.47 31.84 -1.14
N TYR A 218 -0.99 32.73 -2.02
CA TYR A 218 -1.35 32.76 -3.42
C TYR A 218 -0.77 31.58 -4.21
N GLU A 219 0.52 31.27 -4.01
CA GLU A 219 1.18 30.11 -4.62
C GLU A 219 0.51 28.79 -4.22
N ALA A 220 0.21 28.61 -2.93
CA ALA A 220 -0.49 27.43 -2.43
C ALA A 220 -1.91 27.30 -3.03
N LYS A 221 -2.62 28.42 -3.19
CA LYS A 221 -3.94 28.43 -3.87
C LYS A 221 -3.82 28.09 -5.35
N GLN A 222 -2.78 28.57 -6.03
CA GLN A 222 -2.55 28.26 -7.43
C GLN A 222 -2.16 26.80 -7.64
N GLU A 223 -1.31 26.24 -6.78
CA GLU A 223 -0.94 24.82 -6.80
C GLU A 223 -2.16 23.92 -6.54
N THR A 224 -2.97 24.25 -5.54
CA THR A 224 -4.21 23.50 -5.27
C THR A 224 -5.23 23.60 -6.41
N ALA A 225 -5.35 24.75 -7.08
CA ALA A 225 -6.18 24.89 -8.27
C ALA A 225 -5.66 24.03 -9.43
N ARG A 226 -4.34 24.05 -9.70
CA ARG A 226 -3.71 23.21 -10.74
C ARG A 226 -3.92 21.72 -10.47
N LEU A 227 -3.70 21.28 -9.23
CA LEU A 227 -3.91 19.89 -8.83
C LEU A 227 -5.37 19.46 -8.98
N ARG A 228 -6.33 20.35 -8.67
CA ARG A 228 -7.76 20.07 -8.88
C ARG A 228 -8.10 19.85 -10.34
N THR A 229 -7.58 20.69 -11.24
CA THR A 229 -7.78 20.55 -12.69
C THR A 229 -7.14 19.26 -13.21
N GLN A 230 -5.92 18.94 -12.78
CA GLN A 230 -5.29 17.66 -13.14
C GLN A 230 -6.09 16.46 -12.62
N CYS A 231 -6.62 16.53 -11.40
CA CYS A 231 -7.48 15.49 -10.87
C CYS A 231 -8.79 15.34 -11.64
N SER A 232 -9.40 16.41 -12.14
CA SER A 232 -10.61 16.31 -12.96
C SER A 232 -10.30 15.67 -14.32
N GLU A 233 -9.22 16.11 -14.99
CA GLU A 233 -8.80 15.51 -16.27
C GLU A 233 -8.47 14.03 -16.13
N LEU A 234 -7.75 13.63 -15.08
CA LEU A 234 -7.44 12.22 -14.82
C LEU A 234 -8.70 11.39 -14.56
N ARG A 235 -9.69 11.94 -13.86
CA ARG A 235 -10.97 11.26 -13.63
C ARG A 235 -11.75 11.06 -14.91
N GLU A 236 -11.79 12.07 -15.78
CA GLU A 236 -12.44 11.95 -17.09
C GLU A 236 -11.75 10.89 -17.97
N ARG A 237 -10.41 10.88 -18.00
CA ARG A 237 -9.65 9.85 -18.72
C ARG A 237 -9.93 8.45 -18.18
N LEU A 238 -10.00 8.29 -16.85
CA LEU A 238 -10.34 7.02 -16.23
C LEU A 238 -11.74 6.57 -16.62
N ALA A 239 -12.73 7.47 -16.57
CA ALA A 239 -14.10 7.17 -16.96
C ALA A 239 -14.22 6.73 -18.43
N MET A 240 -13.48 7.39 -19.33
CA MET A 240 -13.41 6.99 -20.74
C MET A 240 -12.79 5.59 -20.92
N GLN A 241 -11.72 5.28 -20.18
CA GLN A 241 -11.11 3.95 -20.20
C GLN A 241 -12.04 2.88 -19.63
N ASP A 242 -12.72 3.16 -18.54
CA ASP A 242 -13.69 2.24 -17.93
C ASP A 242 -14.85 1.94 -18.89
N HIS A 243 -15.34 2.96 -19.61
CA HIS A 243 -16.37 2.77 -20.62
C HIS A 243 -15.87 1.91 -21.79
N ALA A 244 -14.65 2.14 -22.28
CA ALA A 244 -14.04 1.32 -23.31
C ALA A 244 -13.84 -0.13 -22.86
N LEU A 245 -13.38 -0.36 -21.63
CA LEU A 245 -13.23 -1.69 -21.05
C LEU A 245 -14.58 -2.40 -20.88
N ALA A 246 -15.63 -1.68 -20.46
CA ALA A 246 -16.97 -2.22 -20.36
C ALA A 246 -17.51 -2.66 -21.74
N ALA A 247 -17.33 -1.83 -22.77
CA ALA A 247 -17.72 -2.16 -24.14
C ALA A 247 -16.95 -3.39 -24.66
N GLN A 248 -15.65 -3.50 -24.38
CA GLN A 248 -14.85 -4.67 -24.73
C GLN A 248 -15.34 -5.94 -24.02
N ARG A 249 -15.61 -5.86 -22.71
CA ARG A 249 -16.17 -6.98 -21.93
C ARG A 249 -17.51 -7.46 -22.48
N GLU A 250 -18.39 -6.54 -22.86
CA GLU A 250 -19.68 -6.89 -23.47
C GLU A 250 -19.47 -7.63 -24.80
N ARG A 251 -18.55 -7.16 -25.65
CA ARG A 251 -18.21 -7.81 -26.93
C ARG A 251 -17.65 -9.22 -26.74
N PHE A 252 -16.68 -9.38 -25.82
CA PHE A 252 -16.16 -10.71 -25.49
C PHE A 252 -17.24 -11.62 -24.89
N GLY A 253 -18.15 -11.06 -24.08
CA GLY A 253 -19.31 -11.78 -23.57
C GLY A 253 -20.22 -12.32 -24.68
N LYS A 254 -20.51 -11.49 -25.70
CA LYS A 254 -21.28 -11.92 -26.88
C LYS A 254 -20.56 -13.00 -27.68
N LEU A 255 -19.25 -12.84 -27.92
CA LEU A 255 -18.45 -13.84 -28.63
C LEU A 255 -18.42 -15.19 -27.89
N LEU A 256 -18.28 -15.18 -26.56
CA LEU A 256 -18.36 -16.38 -25.74
C LEU A 256 -19.73 -17.06 -25.81
N ALA A 257 -20.82 -16.27 -25.86
CA ALA A 257 -22.16 -16.81 -26.03
C ALA A 257 -22.35 -17.49 -27.38
N LEU A 258 -21.90 -16.85 -28.48
CA LEU A 258 -21.91 -17.45 -29.82
C LEU A 258 -21.06 -18.72 -29.88
N PHE A 259 -19.88 -18.72 -29.27
CA PHE A 259 -19.04 -19.91 -29.21
C PHE A 259 -19.72 -21.07 -28.48
N ARG A 260 -20.41 -20.79 -27.36
CA ARG A 260 -21.21 -21.81 -26.65
C ARG A 260 -22.35 -22.34 -27.53
N GLN A 261 -23.05 -21.46 -28.25
CA GLN A 261 -24.11 -21.87 -29.17
C GLN A 261 -23.57 -22.78 -30.28
N MET A 262 -22.42 -22.44 -30.87
CA MET A 262 -21.73 -23.29 -31.85
C MET A 262 -21.39 -24.67 -31.27
N MET A 263 -20.87 -24.72 -30.05
CA MET A 263 -20.55 -25.97 -29.36
C MET A 263 -21.80 -26.81 -29.07
N GLU A 264 -22.94 -26.19 -28.76
CA GLU A 264 -24.22 -26.90 -28.60
C GLU A 264 -24.73 -27.48 -29.93
N VAL A 265 -24.65 -26.74 -31.03
CA VAL A 265 -24.99 -27.24 -32.37
C VAL A 265 -24.12 -28.45 -32.73
N ASN A 266 -22.81 -28.36 -32.49
CA ASN A 266 -21.87 -29.46 -32.69
C ASN A 266 -22.20 -30.67 -31.79
N ARG A 267 -22.50 -30.43 -30.52
CA ARG A 267 -22.84 -31.46 -29.55
C ARG A 267 -24.14 -32.19 -29.94
N ALA A 268 -25.18 -31.44 -30.31
CA ALA A 268 -26.46 -31.97 -30.73
C ALA A 268 -26.31 -32.87 -31.96
N PHE A 269 -25.62 -32.39 -33.00
CA PHE A 269 -25.39 -33.16 -34.22
C PHE A 269 -24.54 -34.42 -33.98
N LEU A 270 -23.46 -34.32 -33.19
CA LEU A 270 -22.63 -35.48 -32.86
C LEU A 270 -23.38 -36.55 -32.06
N GLY A 271 -24.32 -36.13 -31.20
CA GLY A 271 -25.16 -36.99 -30.36
C GLY A 271 -26.29 -37.72 -31.09
N GLU A 272 -26.62 -37.35 -32.34
CA GLU A 272 -27.66 -38.03 -33.11
C GLU A 272 -27.24 -39.44 -33.57
N ALA A 273 -28.22 -40.31 -33.80
CA ALA A 273 -27.99 -41.63 -34.38
C ALA A 273 -27.60 -41.52 -35.87
N ASN A 274 -26.72 -42.42 -36.36
CA ASN A 274 -26.19 -42.36 -37.73
C ASN A 274 -27.26 -42.37 -38.84
N ALA A 275 -28.44 -42.94 -38.59
CA ALA A 275 -29.56 -42.93 -39.52
C ALA A 275 -30.17 -41.53 -39.76
N VAL A 276 -30.03 -40.61 -38.80
CA VAL A 276 -30.61 -39.26 -38.84
C VAL A 276 -29.57 -38.21 -39.27
N LYS A 277 -28.27 -38.50 -39.09
CA LYS A 277 -27.17 -37.60 -39.46
C LYS A 277 -27.11 -37.24 -40.95
N SER A 278 -27.39 -38.19 -41.84
CA SER A 278 -27.33 -37.97 -43.29
C SER A 278 -28.33 -36.90 -43.78
N PRO A 279 -29.63 -36.97 -43.43
CA PRO A 279 -30.58 -35.92 -43.76
C PRO A 279 -30.38 -34.62 -42.94
N ALA A 280 -29.87 -34.71 -41.71
CA ALA A 280 -29.63 -33.54 -40.85
C ALA A 280 -28.36 -32.72 -41.21
N LEU A 281 -27.41 -33.32 -41.94
CA LEU A 281 -26.11 -32.70 -42.28
C LEU A 281 -26.26 -31.35 -42.97
N GLY A 282 -27.22 -31.21 -43.90
CA GLY A 282 -27.45 -29.95 -44.60
C GLY A 282 -27.94 -28.82 -43.69
N THR A 283 -28.72 -29.14 -42.66
CA THR A 283 -29.19 -28.16 -41.66
C THR A 283 -28.05 -27.79 -40.71
N TYR A 284 -27.31 -28.80 -40.23
CA TYR A 284 -26.13 -28.60 -39.38
C TYR A 284 -25.09 -27.68 -40.03
N VAL A 285 -24.74 -27.90 -41.30
CA VAL A 285 -23.76 -27.05 -42.01
C VAL A 285 -24.24 -25.61 -42.15
N ARG A 286 -25.54 -25.39 -42.41
CA ARG A 286 -26.12 -24.03 -42.48
C ARG A 286 -26.10 -23.32 -41.13
N ASP A 287 -26.44 -24.03 -40.06
CA ASP A 287 -26.46 -23.45 -38.71
C ASP A 287 -25.05 -23.15 -38.20
N LEU A 288 -24.08 -24.01 -38.54
CA LEU A 288 -22.66 -23.77 -38.26
C LEU A 288 -22.12 -22.58 -39.05
N ALA A 289 -22.43 -22.48 -40.34
CA ALA A 289 -22.01 -21.35 -41.17
C ALA A 289 -22.53 -20.01 -40.64
N ARG A 290 -23.82 -19.95 -40.27
CA ARG A 290 -24.42 -18.77 -39.62
C ARG A 290 -23.72 -18.40 -38.31
N SER A 291 -23.42 -19.40 -37.48
CA SER A 291 -22.74 -19.16 -36.21
C SER A 291 -21.32 -18.60 -36.41
N VAL A 292 -20.62 -19.01 -37.47
CA VAL A 292 -19.30 -18.47 -37.83
C VAL A 292 -19.42 -17.05 -38.38
N GLU A 293 -20.36 -16.78 -39.28
CA GLU A 293 -20.63 -15.42 -39.79
C GLU A 293 -20.95 -14.43 -38.66
N ASP A 294 -21.73 -14.86 -37.66
CA ASP A 294 -22.05 -14.04 -36.49
C ASP A 294 -20.81 -13.75 -35.62
N CYS A 295 -19.88 -14.71 -35.49
CA CYS A 295 -18.62 -14.50 -34.79
C CYS A 295 -17.71 -13.54 -35.55
N GLU A 296 -17.57 -13.73 -36.87
CA GLU A 296 -16.78 -12.86 -37.75
C GLU A 296 -17.29 -11.42 -37.72
N ARG A 297 -18.61 -11.22 -37.68
CA ARG A 297 -19.20 -9.88 -37.56
C ARG A 297 -18.80 -9.18 -36.27
N ILE A 298 -18.81 -9.88 -35.14
CA ILE A 298 -18.41 -9.30 -33.85
C ILE A 298 -16.90 -9.06 -33.81
N LEU A 299 -16.08 -9.97 -34.36
CA LEU A 299 -14.64 -9.80 -34.47
C LEU A 299 -14.25 -8.63 -35.38
N GLY A 300 -14.99 -8.41 -36.47
CA GLY A 300 -14.79 -7.26 -37.37
C GLY A 300 -15.05 -5.90 -36.70
N MET A 301 -15.82 -5.86 -35.61
CA MET A 301 -16.04 -4.64 -34.82
C MET A 301 -14.90 -4.36 -33.82
N ILE A 302 -13.92 -5.27 -33.69
CA ILE A 302 -12.80 -5.18 -32.73
C ILE A 302 -11.54 -4.56 -33.35
N SER A 303 -11.41 -4.59 -34.69
CA SER A 303 -10.36 -3.82 -35.42
C SER A 303 -10.76 -2.36 -35.59
#